data_AF-W3AJC2-F1
#
_entry.id   AF-W3AJC2-F1
#
_cell.length_a   1.000
_cell.length_b   1.000
_cell.length_c   1.000
_cell.angle_alpha   90.00
_cell.angle_beta   90.00
_cell.angle_gamma   90.00
#
_symmetry.space_group_name_H-M   'P 1'
#
loop_
_entity.id
_entity.type
_entity.pdbx_description
1 polymer ?
#
loop_
_entity_poly.entity_id
_entity_poly.type
_entity_poly.pdbx_seq_one_letter_code
_entity_poly.pdbx_strand_id
1 'polypeptide(L)'
;MKKKDQIPRREALPALRKLKQQKQLQTQEHLKSKKTTEAPDNAEDVEEETALSLWGKGELFTVKEKEYQIETKTLPLYIGDTDPENTFEIEVAFMDGVTDIPYITLDTMESLIARVTGLFYGAQGGEKYSLEIEKDADTVTLTRETQYPARIDFAKDTIKFYDYDAFIRISDSDPLLDVIASTGFNEDGKPHLFQKSDSSFERYGDPVTFSPGEYGIDLVAQGGEYYLPLQLVSDIILSQYSVTTLYNGEAVFAQAGGNLDAIADKYYISNPPAERSQELAAFNYKELCFALDALYGLKEQHNIKNFNNLFQMTGLAVDMLSTDPQVAGQA
;
A
#
# COMPACT_ATOMS: atom_id res chain seq x y z
N MET A 1 50.13 3.31 37.70
CA MET A 1 50.68 3.70 36.39
C MET A 1 49.83 3.13 35.27
N LYS A 2 48.98 3.94 34.62
CA LYS A 2 48.54 3.77 33.21
C LYS A 2 48.26 5.18 32.66
N LYS A 3 48.96 5.56 31.59
CA LYS A 3 48.87 6.86 30.89
C LYS A 3 47.57 6.91 30.07
N LYS A 4 46.90 8.05 30.08
CA LYS A 4 45.83 8.40 29.11
C LYS A 4 46.46 9.28 28.04
N ASP A 5 46.39 8.84 26.79
CA ASP A 5 46.78 9.62 25.62
C ASP A 5 45.66 10.62 25.27
N GLN A 6 46.00 11.91 25.21
CA GLN A 6 45.16 12.98 24.70
C GLN A 6 45.48 13.22 23.22
N ILE A 7 44.47 13.14 22.36
CA ILE A 7 44.55 13.54 20.96
C ILE A 7 44.36 15.08 20.87
N PRO A 8 45.21 15.84 20.15
CA PRO A 8 45.15 17.29 20.15
C PRO A 8 44.04 17.82 19.23
N ARG A 9 43.11 18.58 19.80
CA ARG A 9 41.86 19.05 19.17
C ARG A 9 41.96 20.46 18.54
N ARG A 10 43.11 20.85 17.96
CA ARG A 10 43.35 22.28 17.63
C ARG A 10 43.64 22.67 16.18
N GLU A 11 43.57 21.77 15.20
CA GLU A 11 43.90 22.14 13.80
C GLU A 11 42.76 21.97 12.76
N ALA A 12 41.61 21.40 13.12
CA ALA A 12 40.56 21.08 12.14
C ALA A 12 39.60 22.25 11.78
N LEU A 13 39.50 23.30 12.60
CA LEU A 13 38.52 24.38 12.41
C LEU A 13 38.81 25.35 11.23
N PRO A 14 40.07 25.74 10.94
CA PRO A 14 40.36 26.68 9.86
C PRO A 14 40.13 26.09 8.45
N ALA A 15 40.33 24.78 8.28
CA ALA A 15 40.17 24.09 6.99
C ALA A 15 38.70 23.99 6.57
N LEU A 16 37.79 23.73 7.52
CA LEU A 16 36.34 23.65 7.28
C LEU A 16 35.72 25.00 6.88
N ARG A 17 36.28 26.12 7.34
CA ARG A 17 35.82 27.47 6.93
C ARG A 17 36.20 27.82 5.50
N LYS A 18 37.41 27.43 5.05
CA LYS A 18 37.84 27.64 3.66
C LYS A 18 37.02 26.83 2.65
N LEU A 19 36.67 25.59 3.00
CA LEU A 19 35.85 24.72 2.15
C LEU A 19 34.41 25.25 1.96
N LYS A 20 33.81 25.82 3.02
CA LYS A 20 32.47 26.43 2.95
C LYS A 20 32.44 27.72 2.11
N GLN A 21 33.49 28.54 2.18
CA GLN A 21 33.59 29.74 1.34
C GLN A 21 33.78 29.42 -0.15
N GLN A 22 34.56 28.39 -0.50
CA GLN A 22 34.72 27.97 -1.90
C GLN A 22 33.42 27.43 -2.51
N LYS A 23 32.63 26.64 -1.76
CA LYS A 23 31.34 26.16 -2.25
C LYS A 23 30.34 27.30 -2.47
N GLN A 24 30.29 28.31 -1.61
CA GLN A 24 29.41 29.48 -1.81
C GLN A 24 29.78 30.33 -3.02
N LEU A 25 31.08 30.48 -3.33
CA LEU A 25 31.54 31.21 -4.52
C LEU A 25 31.17 30.47 -5.82
N GLN A 26 31.29 29.15 -5.85
CA GLN A 26 30.90 28.33 -7.02
C GLN A 26 29.38 28.39 -7.28
N THR A 27 28.54 28.40 -6.24
CA THR A 27 27.09 28.53 -6.41
C THR A 27 26.69 29.91 -6.94
N GLN A 28 27.39 30.98 -6.53
CA GLN A 28 27.10 32.33 -7.02
C GLN A 28 27.55 32.57 -8.46
N GLU A 29 28.63 31.93 -8.93
CA GLU A 29 29.04 32.00 -10.34
C GLU A 29 28.07 31.24 -11.25
N HIS A 30 27.53 30.10 -10.80
CA HIS A 30 26.57 29.32 -11.59
C HIS A 30 25.20 30.03 -11.74
N LEU A 31 24.81 30.83 -10.74
CA LEU A 31 23.62 31.69 -10.81
C LEU A 31 23.80 32.94 -11.69
N LYS A 32 25.04 33.41 -11.89
CA LYS A 32 25.33 34.53 -12.80
C LYS A 32 25.42 34.12 -14.26
N SER A 33 25.79 32.87 -14.58
CA SER A 33 25.89 32.42 -15.98
C SER A 33 24.54 32.09 -16.63
N LYS A 34 23.43 32.04 -15.87
CA LYS A 34 22.08 31.77 -16.39
C LYS A 34 21.27 33.01 -16.78
N LYS A 35 21.84 34.23 -16.70
CA LYS A 35 21.06 35.48 -16.81
C LYS A 35 21.26 36.31 -18.08
N THR A 36 21.79 35.74 -19.16
CA THR A 36 21.91 36.45 -20.45
C THR A 36 21.62 35.53 -21.61
N THR A 37 20.36 35.50 -22.03
CA THR A 37 19.96 35.32 -23.43
C THR A 37 18.57 35.93 -23.61
N GLU A 38 18.47 36.86 -24.56
CA GLU A 38 17.28 37.61 -24.95
C GLU A 38 16.23 36.71 -25.62
N ALA A 39 14.97 37.05 -25.43
CA ALA A 39 13.79 36.38 -26.00
C ALA A 39 13.58 36.70 -27.49
N PRO A 40 12.84 35.85 -28.21
CA PRO A 40 11.82 36.34 -29.12
C PRO A 40 10.41 35.92 -28.68
N ASP A 41 9.51 36.90 -28.74
CA ASP A 41 8.06 36.82 -28.56
C ASP A 41 7.39 35.77 -29.47
N ASN A 42 6.26 35.26 -28.97
CA ASN A 42 5.24 34.39 -29.59
C ASN A 42 5.47 32.88 -29.47
N ALA A 43 5.04 32.32 -28.35
CA ALA A 43 4.41 31.01 -28.29
C ALA A 43 3.22 31.13 -27.31
N GLU A 44 2.05 30.68 -27.75
CA GLU A 44 0.88 30.55 -26.88
C GLU A 44 1.23 29.56 -25.76
N ASP A 45 1.23 30.06 -24.52
CA ASP A 45 1.45 29.28 -23.31
C ASP A 45 0.27 28.31 -23.11
N VAL A 46 0.39 27.10 -23.63
CA VAL A 46 -0.29 25.94 -23.06
C VAL A 46 0.56 25.54 -21.85
N GLU A 47 0.20 26.07 -20.67
CA GLU A 47 0.75 25.57 -19.40
C GLU A 47 0.36 24.10 -19.27
N GLU A 48 1.31 23.21 -19.52
CA GLU A 48 1.22 21.80 -19.22
C GLU A 48 1.22 21.64 -17.70
N GLU A 49 0.03 21.60 -17.08
CA GLU A 49 -0.11 21.32 -15.66
C GLU A 49 0.44 19.91 -15.38
N THR A 50 1.66 19.86 -14.83
CA THR A 50 2.25 18.60 -14.37
C THR A 50 1.44 18.05 -13.19
N ALA A 51 1.33 16.72 -13.07
CA ALA A 51 0.64 16.04 -11.97
C ALA A 51 1.10 16.50 -10.56
N LEU A 52 2.34 16.99 -10.43
CA LEU A 52 2.88 17.61 -9.22
C LEU A 52 2.16 18.91 -8.83
N SER A 53 1.71 19.70 -9.80
CA SER A 53 1.05 21.00 -9.57
C SER A 53 -0.38 20.86 -9.03
N LEU A 54 -1.04 19.74 -9.35
CA LEU A 54 -2.41 19.42 -8.90
C LEU A 54 -2.44 18.90 -7.46
N TRP A 55 -1.42 18.15 -7.03
CA TRP A 55 -1.37 17.55 -5.70
C TRP A 55 -1.05 18.54 -4.57
N GLY A 56 -0.36 19.65 -4.87
CA GLY A 56 0.11 20.62 -3.87
C GLY A 56 -0.93 21.61 -3.34
N LYS A 57 -2.15 21.67 -3.92
CA LYS A 57 -3.13 22.73 -3.62
C LYS A 57 -4.18 22.38 -2.56
N GLY A 58 -4.24 21.14 -2.07
CA GLY A 58 -5.21 20.77 -1.03
C GLY A 58 -6.68 21.01 -1.43
N GLU A 59 -6.95 21.07 -2.73
CA GLU A 59 -8.31 21.07 -3.23
C GLU A 59 -8.84 19.65 -3.09
N LEU A 60 -9.89 19.48 -2.29
CA LEU A 60 -10.71 18.28 -2.30
C LEU A 60 -11.08 18.00 -3.76
N PHE A 61 -10.55 16.93 -4.32
CA PHE A 61 -10.91 16.47 -5.66
C PHE A 61 -12.43 16.32 -5.69
N THR A 62 -13.12 17.19 -6.42
CA THR A 62 -14.53 16.97 -6.73
C THR A 62 -14.60 15.74 -7.63
N VAL A 63 -15.01 14.62 -7.05
CA VAL A 63 -15.27 13.37 -7.76
C VAL A 63 -16.40 13.62 -8.75
N LYS A 64 -16.04 13.74 -10.04
CA LYS A 64 -17.00 13.54 -11.12
C LYS A 64 -17.12 12.04 -11.33
N GLU A 65 -18.32 11.55 -11.62
CA GLU A 65 -18.50 10.22 -12.24
C GLU A 65 -17.53 10.12 -13.41
N LYS A 66 -16.50 9.28 -13.24
CA LYS A 66 -15.58 8.90 -14.31
C LYS A 66 -16.13 7.60 -14.90
N GLU A 67 -16.45 7.64 -16.18
CA GLU A 67 -16.67 6.42 -16.95
C GLU A 67 -15.32 5.91 -17.45
N TYR A 68 -15.06 4.62 -17.26
CA TYR A 68 -13.84 3.94 -17.67
C TYR A 68 -14.10 3.00 -18.83
N GLN A 69 -13.13 2.86 -19.73
CA GLN A 69 -13.08 1.72 -20.64
C GLN A 69 -12.47 0.54 -19.89
N ILE A 70 -13.29 -0.48 -19.62
CA ILE A 70 -12.88 -1.64 -18.81
C ILE A 70 -12.58 -2.83 -19.73
N GLU A 71 -11.36 -3.35 -19.64
CA GLU A 71 -10.95 -4.61 -20.28
C GLU A 71 -10.62 -5.65 -19.21
N THR A 72 -11.21 -6.84 -19.30
CA THR A 72 -10.93 -7.94 -18.36
C THR A 72 -9.99 -8.97 -18.96
N LYS A 73 -9.19 -9.60 -18.10
CA LYS A 73 -8.24 -10.65 -18.46
C LYS A 73 -8.16 -11.69 -17.35
N THR A 74 -8.21 -12.97 -17.73
CA THR A 74 -7.90 -14.08 -16.82
C THR A 74 -6.40 -14.32 -16.81
N LEU A 75 -5.80 -14.33 -15.63
CA LEU A 75 -4.37 -14.52 -15.41
C LEU A 75 -4.12 -15.73 -14.50
N PRO A 76 -2.95 -16.37 -14.60
CA PRO A 76 -2.48 -17.28 -13.57
C PRO A 76 -2.30 -16.55 -12.24
N LEU A 77 -2.77 -17.16 -11.15
CA LEU A 77 -2.54 -16.77 -9.77
C LEU A 77 -1.68 -17.83 -9.09
N TYR A 78 -0.49 -17.45 -8.62
CA TYR A 78 0.42 -18.31 -7.86
C TYR A 78 0.36 -17.94 -6.38
N ILE A 79 0.02 -18.88 -5.50
CA ILE A 79 -0.03 -18.62 -4.05
C ILE A 79 1.08 -19.40 -3.35
N GLY A 80 2.02 -18.70 -2.73
CA GLY A 80 3.17 -19.30 -2.02
C GLY A 80 4.27 -19.83 -2.94
N ASP A 81 3.96 -20.57 -4.00
CA ASP A 81 4.93 -21.14 -4.94
C ASP A 81 4.35 -21.29 -6.36
N THR A 82 5.09 -21.98 -7.24
CA THR A 82 4.69 -22.23 -8.64
C THR A 82 4.19 -23.65 -8.90
N ASP A 83 3.93 -24.42 -7.85
CA ASP A 83 3.41 -25.78 -7.99
C ASP A 83 1.98 -25.75 -8.56
N PRO A 84 1.60 -26.70 -9.44
CA PRO A 84 0.27 -26.72 -10.04
C PRO A 84 -0.88 -26.81 -9.03
N GLU A 85 -0.64 -27.40 -7.86
CA GLU A 85 -1.64 -27.49 -6.76
C GLU A 85 -1.92 -26.13 -6.11
N ASN A 86 -0.98 -25.19 -6.21
CA ASN A 86 -1.06 -23.83 -5.70
C ASN A 86 -1.24 -22.77 -6.81
N THR A 87 -1.56 -23.24 -8.02
CA THR A 87 -1.79 -22.38 -9.19
C THR A 87 -3.27 -22.34 -9.51
N PHE A 88 -3.81 -21.13 -9.60
CA PHE A 88 -5.22 -20.85 -9.89
C PHE A 88 -5.36 -19.86 -11.02
N GLU A 89 -6.60 -19.53 -11.35
CA GLU A 89 -6.94 -18.43 -12.24
C GLU A 89 -7.51 -17.28 -11.41
N ILE A 90 -7.19 -16.05 -11.81
CA ILE A 90 -7.76 -14.81 -11.28
C ILE A 90 -8.20 -13.94 -12.44
N GLU A 91 -9.42 -13.41 -12.38
CA GLU A 91 -9.87 -12.38 -13.31
C GLU A 91 -9.46 -11.00 -12.79
N VAL A 92 -8.79 -10.23 -13.64
CA VAL A 92 -8.43 -8.83 -13.35
C VAL A 92 -9.04 -7.93 -14.42
N ALA A 93 -9.24 -6.67 -14.06
CA ALA A 93 -9.69 -5.62 -14.97
C ALA A 93 -8.62 -4.53 -15.10
N PHE A 94 -8.58 -3.92 -16.27
CA PHE A 94 -7.71 -2.81 -16.64
C PHE A 94 -8.54 -1.63 -17.11
N MET A 95 -8.15 -0.43 -16.71
CA MET A 95 -8.91 0.79 -16.94
C MET A 95 -8.23 1.64 -18.01
N ASP A 96 -8.99 2.13 -18.99
CA ASP A 96 -8.56 3.09 -20.02
C ASP A 96 -7.30 2.64 -20.80
N GLY A 97 -7.16 1.34 -21.02
CA GLY A 97 -6.02 0.75 -21.73
C GLY A 97 -4.73 0.63 -20.91
N VAL A 98 -4.76 0.98 -19.61
CA VAL A 98 -3.64 0.82 -18.68
C VAL A 98 -3.55 -0.62 -18.21
N THR A 99 -2.57 -1.38 -18.72
CA THR A 99 -2.47 -2.84 -18.54
C THR A 99 -1.54 -3.29 -17.41
N ASP A 100 -0.95 -2.35 -16.70
CA ASP A 100 0.02 -2.58 -15.63
C ASP A 100 -0.50 -2.22 -14.22
N ILE A 101 -1.76 -1.78 -14.10
CA ILE A 101 -2.46 -1.54 -12.83
C ILE A 101 -3.74 -2.41 -12.78
N PRO A 102 -3.68 -3.63 -12.21
CA PRO A 102 -4.83 -4.51 -12.16
C PRO A 102 -5.84 -4.10 -11.08
N TYR A 103 -7.12 -4.18 -11.45
CA TYR A 103 -8.26 -4.08 -10.56
C TYR A 103 -8.93 -5.46 -10.42
N ILE A 104 -9.61 -5.69 -9.30
CA ILE A 104 -10.39 -6.92 -9.06
C ILE A 104 -11.80 -6.58 -8.59
N THR A 105 -12.77 -7.44 -8.95
CA THR A 105 -14.15 -7.32 -8.44
C THR A 105 -14.22 -7.72 -6.97
N LEU A 106 -15.31 -7.36 -6.28
CA LEU A 106 -15.56 -7.79 -4.90
C LEU A 106 -15.65 -9.32 -4.76
N ASP A 107 -16.26 -10.01 -5.73
CA ASP A 107 -16.33 -11.49 -5.75
C ASP A 107 -14.94 -12.12 -5.93
N THR A 108 -14.10 -11.50 -6.77
CA THR A 108 -12.70 -11.91 -6.95
C THR A 108 -11.89 -11.67 -5.68
N MET A 109 -12.11 -10.54 -5.00
CA MET A 109 -11.49 -10.22 -3.70
C MET A 109 -11.86 -11.28 -2.64
N GLU A 110 -13.15 -11.58 -2.48
CA GLU A 110 -13.61 -12.63 -1.54
C GLU A 110 -12.92 -13.97 -1.84
N SER A 111 -12.94 -14.38 -3.12
CA SER A 111 -12.32 -15.62 -3.57
C SER A 111 -10.82 -15.66 -3.32
N LEU A 112 -10.12 -14.54 -3.54
CA LEU A 112 -8.68 -14.43 -3.29
C LEU A 112 -8.38 -14.58 -1.80
N ILE A 113 -9.11 -13.88 -0.94
CA ILE A 113 -8.90 -13.93 0.51
C ILE A 113 -9.22 -15.33 1.05
N ALA A 114 -10.31 -15.96 0.61
CA ALA A 114 -10.66 -17.33 0.99
C ALA A 114 -9.57 -18.34 0.58
N ARG A 115 -9.00 -18.22 -0.62
CA ARG A 115 -7.91 -19.09 -1.08
C ARG A 115 -6.64 -18.88 -0.27
N VAL A 116 -6.22 -17.64 -0.10
CA VAL A 116 -5.01 -17.28 0.68
C VAL A 116 -5.15 -17.79 2.11
N THR A 117 -6.27 -17.50 2.76
CA THR A 117 -6.49 -17.94 4.14
C THR A 117 -6.61 -19.47 4.25
N GLY A 118 -7.20 -20.14 3.25
CA GLY A 118 -7.26 -21.60 3.19
C GLY A 118 -5.89 -22.27 3.05
N LEU A 119 -5.01 -21.74 2.19
CA LEU A 119 -3.68 -22.32 1.98
C LEU A 119 -2.75 -22.08 3.16
N PHE A 120 -2.75 -20.87 3.75
CA PHE A 120 -1.83 -20.55 4.83
C PHE A 120 -2.34 -20.92 6.23
N TYR A 121 -3.66 -21.04 6.44
CA TYR A 121 -4.27 -21.31 7.75
C TYR A 121 -5.21 -22.52 7.79
N GLY A 122 -5.32 -23.26 6.67
CA GLY A 122 -6.12 -24.48 6.59
C GLY A 122 -7.62 -24.24 6.79
N ALA A 123 -8.30 -25.22 7.41
CA ALA A 123 -9.75 -25.20 7.62
C ALA A 123 -10.26 -24.03 8.48
N GLN A 124 -9.39 -23.40 9.29
CA GLN A 124 -9.76 -22.22 10.09
C GLN A 124 -9.85 -20.95 9.24
N GLY A 125 -9.18 -20.91 8.08
CA GLY A 125 -9.21 -19.80 7.14
C GLY A 125 -10.25 -20.00 6.05
N GLY A 126 -9.89 -20.76 5.02
CA GLY A 126 -10.57 -20.68 3.72
C GLY A 126 -11.99 -21.23 3.67
N GLU A 127 -12.30 -22.33 4.37
CA GLU A 127 -13.65 -22.92 4.34
C GLU A 127 -14.70 -22.09 5.09
N LYS A 128 -14.24 -21.16 5.95
CA LYS A 128 -15.09 -20.36 6.82
C LYS A 128 -15.13 -18.89 6.45
N TYR A 129 -14.17 -18.42 5.66
CA TYR A 129 -14.17 -17.07 5.15
C TYR A 129 -15.36 -16.87 4.21
N SER A 130 -16.28 -15.97 4.54
CA SER A 130 -17.26 -15.46 3.59
C SER A 130 -17.53 -13.98 3.76
N LEU A 131 -18.07 -13.37 2.71
CA LEU A 131 -18.59 -12.02 2.70
C LEU A 131 -20.05 -12.04 2.22
N GLU A 132 -20.95 -11.53 3.05
CA GLU A 132 -22.24 -11.07 2.56
C GLU A 132 -22.04 -9.67 1.94
N ILE A 133 -22.41 -9.53 0.66
CA ILE A 133 -22.21 -8.31 -0.13
C ILE A 133 -23.56 -7.67 -0.42
N GLU A 134 -23.85 -6.57 0.26
CA GLU A 134 -25.06 -5.76 0.03
C GLU A 134 -24.72 -4.51 -0.78
N LYS A 135 -25.31 -4.39 -1.98
CA LYS A 135 -25.08 -3.28 -2.93
C LYS A 135 -26.22 -2.26 -2.81
N ASP A 136 -25.89 -0.99 -2.57
CA ASP A 136 -26.82 0.16 -2.55
C ASP A 136 -26.22 1.33 -3.32
N ALA A 137 -26.52 1.40 -4.62
CA ALA A 137 -25.95 2.38 -5.56
C ALA A 137 -24.41 2.43 -5.48
N ASP A 138 -23.84 3.56 -5.07
CA ASP A 138 -22.38 3.76 -4.96
C ASP A 138 -21.80 3.27 -3.64
N THR A 139 -22.63 2.66 -2.78
CA THR A 139 -22.19 2.07 -1.52
C THR A 139 -22.30 0.56 -1.57
N VAL A 140 -21.29 -0.13 -1.04
CA VAL A 140 -21.36 -1.56 -0.76
C VAL A 140 -21.06 -1.82 0.71
N THR A 141 -21.87 -2.66 1.35
CA THR A 141 -21.58 -3.21 2.68
C THR A 141 -21.09 -4.63 2.53
N LEU A 142 -19.93 -4.93 3.12
CA LEU A 142 -19.33 -6.25 3.21
C LEU A 142 -19.44 -6.73 4.65
N THR A 143 -20.11 -7.85 4.90
CA THR A 143 -20.27 -8.40 6.25
C THR A 143 -19.60 -9.77 6.34
N ARG A 144 -18.61 -9.90 7.23
CA ARG A 144 -17.96 -11.19 7.52
C ARG A 144 -18.94 -12.16 8.18
N GLU A 145 -18.69 -13.45 8.11
CA GLU A 145 -19.44 -14.46 8.87
C GLU A 145 -19.43 -14.18 10.39
N THR A 146 -18.38 -13.50 10.87
CA THR A 146 -18.21 -13.01 12.25
C THR A 146 -19.07 -11.78 12.59
N GLN A 147 -19.91 -11.31 11.66
CA GLN A 147 -20.84 -10.18 11.79
C GLN A 147 -20.17 -8.79 11.90
N TYR A 148 -18.88 -8.68 11.56
CA TYR A 148 -18.19 -7.39 11.49
C TYR A 148 -18.30 -6.82 10.07
N PRO A 149 -18.89 -5.62 9.89
CA PRO A 149 -19.05 -5.03 8.58
C PRO A 149 -17.92 -4.06 8.23
N ALA A 150 -17.65 -3.97 6.93
CA ALA A 150 -16.97 -2.87 6.27
C ALA A 150 -17.92 -2.23 5.25
N ARG A 151 -17.77 -0.92 5.02
CA ARG A 151 -18.55 -0.16 4.04
C ARG A 151 -17.60 0.50 3.06
N ILE A 152 -17.81 0.26 1.77
CA ILE A 152 -17.10 0.92 0.68
C ILE A 152 -18.04 1.95 0.07
N ASP A 153 -17.59 3.19 -0.05
CA ASP A 153 -18.29 4.28 -0.74
C ASP A 153 -17.47 4.63 -1.99
N PHE A 154 -17.93 4.17 -3.14
CA PHE A 154 -17.30 4.32 -4.46
C PHE A 154 -17.46 5.74 -5.02
N ALA A 155 -18.45 6.51 -4.55
CA ALA A 155 -18.58 7.91 -4.94
C ALA A 155 -17.57 8.81 -4.21
N LYS A 156 -17.04 8.35 -3.06
CA LYS A 156 -16.04 9.09 -2.27
C LYS A 156 -14.67 8.42 -2.24
N ASP A 157 -14.53 7.25 -2.85
CA ASP A 157 -13.34 6.41 -2.78
C ASP A 157 -12.88 6.19 -1.33
N THR A 158 -13.78 5.71 -0.47
CA THR A 158 -13.49 5.42 0.94
C THR A 158 -13.88 4.02 1.35
N ILE A 159 -13.10 3.43 2.26
CA ILE A 159 -13.35 2.12 2.85
C ILE A 159 -13.38 2.31 4.37
N LYS A 160 -14.55 2.12 4.97
CA LYS A 160 -14.76 2.26 6.41
C LYS A 160 -15.00 0.91 7.05
N PHE A 161 -14.12 0.53 7.96
CA PHE A 161 -14.30 -0.62 8.82
C PHE A 161 -14.98 -0.17 10.11
N TYR A 162 -16.01 -0.89 10.52
CA TYR A 162 -16.61 -0.66 11.84
C TYR A 162 -15.62 -1.03 12.95
N ASP A 163 -14.90 -2.11 12.72
CA ASP A 163 -13.74 -2.56 13.48
C ASP A 163 -12.79 -3.27 12.51
N TYR A 164 -11.64 -2.68 12.25
CA TYR A 164 -10.69 -3.19 11.26
C TYR A 164 -10.08 -4.52 11.70
N ASP A 165 -9.63 -4.62 12.95
CA ASP A 165 -9.01 -5.81 13.52
C ASP A 165 -10.01 -6.99 13.55
N ALA A 166 -11.26 -6.72 13.91
CA ALA A 166 -12.30 -7.75 13.93
C ALA A 166 -12.74 -8.18 12.52
N PHE A 167 -12.64 -7.31 11.52
CA PHE A 167 -12.93 -7.66 10.12
C PHE A 167 -11.86 -8.58 9.52
N ILE A 168 -10.58 -8.27 9.76
CA ILE A 168 -9.43 -8.99 9.20
C ILE A 168 -9.06 -10.26 9.95
N ARG A 169 -9.65 -10.53 11.14
CA ARG A 169 -9.34 -11.76 11.88
C ARG A 169 -9.75 -13.03 11.12
N ILE A 170 -9.06 -14.13 11.42
CA ILE A 170 -9.43 -15.46 10.95
C ILE A 170 -10.73 -15.89 11.65
N SER A 171 -11.66 -16.52 10.93
CA SER A 171 -13.04 -16.81 11.37
C SER A 171 -13.15 -17.45 12.77
N ASP A 172 -12.25 -18.38 13.10
CA ASP A 172 -12.22 -19.10 14.37
C ASP A 172 -11.06 -18.68 15.29
N SER A 173 -10.38 -17.55 15.04
CA SER A 173 -9.29 -17.14 15.92
C SER A 173 -9.79 -16.86 17.33
N ASP A 174 -9.05 -17.33 18.34
CA ASP A 174 -9.30 -16.95 19.73
C ASP A 174 -9.19 -15.42 19.89
N PRO A 175 -10.02 -14.81 20.75
CA PRO A 175 -10.01 -13.36 20.94
C PRO A 175 -8.68 -12.88 21.54
N LEU A 176 -8.26 -11.67 21.14
CA LEU A 176 -6.97 -11.05 21.47
C LEU A 176 -6.71 -10.88 22.99
N LEU A 177 -7.75 -10.93 23.82
CA LEU A 177 -7.73 -10.68 25.27
C LEU A 177 -8.06 -11.91 26.11
N ASP A 178 -7.69 -13.11 25.68
CA ASP A 178 -7.70 -14.26 26.59
C ASP A 178 -6.56 -14.14 27.62
N VAL A 179 -6.85 -13.47 28.73
CA VAL A 179 -5.91 -13.22 29.83
C VAL A 179 -5.82 -14.42 30.77
N ILE A 180 -4.58 -14.90 30.94
CA ILE A 180 -3.96 -15.64 32.06
C ILE A 180 -4.91 -16.05 33.21
N ALA A 181 -5.07 -17.36 33.43
CA ALA A 181 -5.75 -17.90 34.60
C ALA A 181 -5.22 -17.26 35.90
N SER A 182 -6.12 -16.72 36.74
CA SER A 182 -5.78 -16.02 37.98
C SER A 182 -5.03 -16.89 39.01
N THR A 183 -5.03 -18.22 38.85
CA THR A 183 -4.34 -19.15 39.76
C THR A 183 -3.43 -20.18 39.07
N GLY A 184 -3.53 -20.40 37.75
CA GLY A 184 -2.71 -21.38 37.01
C GLY A 184 -3.00 -22.87 37.27
N PHE A 185 -3.95 -23.20 38.16
CA PHE A 185 -4.28 -24.58 38.55
C PHE A 185 -5.81 -24.79 38.65
N ASN A 186 -6.30 -25.99 38.32
CA ASN A 186 -7.69 -26.39 38.57
C ASN A 186 -7.93 -26.82 40.04
N GLU A 187 -9.17 -27.20 40.37
CA GLU A 187 -9.58 -27.67 41.71
C GLU A 187 -8.79 -28.89 42.21
N ASP A 188 -8.19 -29.68 41.31
CA ASP A 188 -7.33 -30.83 41.63
C ASP A 188 -5.84 -30.44 41.81
N GLY A 189 -5.50 -29.16 41.75
CA GLY A 189 -4.12 -28.68 41.83
C GLY A 189 -3.26 -29.02 40.60
N LYS A 190 -3.88 -29.40 39.48
CA LYS A 190 -3.18 -29.66 38.22
C LYS A 190 -3.08 -28.38 37.40
N PRO A 191 -1.98 -28.16 36.67
CA PRO A 191 -1.88 -27.07 35.71
C PRO A 191 -3.07 -27.12 34.75
N HIS A 192 -3.87 -26.07 34.75
CA HIS A 192 -5.06 -25.94 33.91
C HIS A 192 -4.86 -24.71 33.05
N LEU A 193 -4.25 -24.93 31.88
CA LEU A 193 -4.16 -23.89 30.87
C LEU A 193 -5.49 -23.90 30.10
N PHE A 194 -6.07 -22.71 29.96
CA PHE A 194 -7.22 -22.36 29.12
C PHE A 194 -8.60 -22.63 29.72
N GLN A 195 -9.19 -21.58 30.30
CA GLN A 195 -10.64 -21.50 30.45
C GLN A 195 -11.09 -20.19 29.80
N LYS A 196 -11.78 -20.32 28.66
CA LYS A 196 -12.55 -19.25 28.05
C LYS A 196 -13.60 -18.81 29.07
N SER A 197 -13.58 -17.54 29.49
CA SER A 197 -14.72 -17.02 30.25
C SER A 197 -15.83 -16.71 29.27
N ASP A 198 -17.08 -17.00 29.62
CA ASP A 198 -18.27 -16.58 28.85
C ASP A 198 -18.36 -15.04 28.73
N SER A 199 -17.50 -14.32 29.44
CA SER A 199 -17.37 -12.87 29.51
C SER A 199 -16.03 -12.35 28.97
N SER A 200 -15.35 -13.06 28.07
CA SER A 200 -14.18 -12.49 27.37
C SER A 200 -14.69 -11.31 26.55
N PHE A 201 -14.48 -10.10 27.06
CA PHE A 201 -14.85 -8.86 26.38
C PHE A 201 -13.86 -8.70 25.24
N GLU A 202 -14.28 -9.06 24.03
CA GLU A 202 -13.56 -8.68 22.82
C GLU A 202 -13.30 -7.17 22.89
N ARG A 203 -12.02 -6.77 22.86
CA ARG A 203 -11.69 -5.37 22.65
C ARG A 203 -11.94 -5.10 21.19
N TYR A 204 -12.99 -4.33 20.92
CA TYR A 204 -13.25 -3.83 19.60
C TYR A 204 -12.33 -2.65 19.30
N GLY A 205 -11.67 -2.68 18.15
CA GLY A 205 -10.88 -1.56 17.65
C GLY A 205 -11.75 -0.34 17.40
N ASP A 206 -11.11 0.83 17.28
CA ASP A 206 -11.84 2.02 16.84
C ASP A 206 -12.20 1.90 15.34
N PRO A 207 -13.31 2.48 14.88
CA PRO A 207 -13.63 2.53 13.47
C PRO A 207 -12.50 3.19 12.67
N VAL A 208 -12.05 2.52 11.62
CA VAL A 208 -11.00 3.01 10.71
C VAL A 208 -11.63 3.38 9.37
N THR A 209 -11.22 4.51 8.81
CA THR A 209 -11.58 4.89 7.43
C THR A 209 -10.31 5.09 6.62
N PHE A 210 -10.17 4.30 5.57
CA PHE A 210 -9.17 4.50 4.53
C PHE A 210 -9.79 5.37 3.43
N SER A 211 -9.06 6.40 2.99
CA SER A 211 -9.52 7.36 1.98
C SER A 211 -8.59 7.38 0.75
N PRO A 212 -8.49 6.28 -0.02
CA PRO A 212 -7.68 6.25 -1.25
C PRO A 212 -7.97 7.40 -2.22
N GLY A 213 -9.22 7.90 -2.25
CA GLY A 213 -9.59 9.08 -3.05
C GLY A 213 -8.78 10.34 -2.76
N GLU A 214 -8.35 10.55 -1.51
CA GLU A 214 -7.50 11.69 -1.14
C GLU A 214 -6.12 11.63 -1.82
N TYR A 215 -5.71 10.43 -2.27
CA TYR A 215 -4.47 10.17 -2.99
C TYR A 215 -4.70 10.12 -4.51
N GLY A 216 -5.94 10.25 -4.99
CA GLY A 216 -6.31 10.07 -6.38
C GLY A 216 -6.17 8.63 -6.86
N ILE A 217 -6.52 7.69 -5.97
CA ILE A 217 -6.70 6.27 -6.25
C ILE A 217 -8.22 6.04 -6.30
N ASP A 218 -8.71 5.67 -7.48
CA ASP A 218 -10.15 5.55 -7.74
C ASP A 218 -10.66 4.14 -7.35
N LEU A 219 -11.85 4.06 -6.74
CA LEU A 219 -12.63 2.83 -6.58
C LEU A 219 -13.77 2.88 -7.61
N VAL A 220 -13.89 1.87 -8.47
CA VAL A 220 -14.75 1.99 -9.65
C VAL A 220 -16.05 1.22 -9.46
N ALA A 221 -17.19 1.93 -9.49
CA ALA A 221 -18.52 1.33 -9.63
C ALA A 221 -19.06 1.62 -11.03
N GLN A 222 -19.11 0.60 -11.90
CA GLN A 222 -19.57 0.77 -13.28
C GLN A 222 -20.24 -0.49 -13.81
N GLY A 223 -21.36 -0.33 -14.51
CA GLY A 223 -22.05 -1.45 -15.15
C GLY A 223 -22.62 -2.49 -14.17
N GLY A 224 -22.83 -2.13 -12.90
CA GLY A 224 -23.29 -3.04 -11.83
C GLY A 224 -22.17 -3.81 -11.13
N GLU A 225 -20.92 -3.61 -11.57
CA GLU A 225 -19.71 -4.18 -11.00
C GLU A 225 -18.94 -3.15 -10.19
N TYR A 226 -18.16 -3.67 -9.23
CA TYR A 226 -17.44 -2.88 -8.22
C TYR A 226 -16.01 -3.35 -8.16
N TYR A 227 -15.08 -2.49 -8.55
CA TYR A 227 -13.67 -2.80 -8.75
C TYR A 227 -12.79 -2.03 -7.76
N LEU A 228 -11.81 -2.73 -7.20
CA LEU A 228 -10.79 -2.19 -6.32
C LEU A 228 -9.41 -2.44 -6.94
N PRO A 229 -8.43 -1.51 -6.82
CA PRO A 229 -7.06 -1.82 -7.19
C PRO A 229 -6.55 -3.04 -6.41
N LEU A 230 -5.95 -4.02 -7.10
CA LEU A 230 -5.44 -5.23 -6.46
C LEU A 230 -4.41 -4.90 -5.36
N GLN A 231 -3.54 -3.91 -5.61
CA GLN A 231 -2.54 -3.47 -4.64
C GLN A 231 -3.18 -2.90 -3.37
N LEU A 232 -4.26 -2.13 -3.51
CA LEU A 232 -4.99 -1.60 -2.36
C LEU A 232 -5.54 -2.73 -1.48
N VAL A 233 -6.14 -3.76 -2.10
CA VAL A 233 -6.61 -4.96 -1.39
C VAL A 233 -5.45 -5.71 -0.73
N SER A 234 -4.31 -5.80 -1.40
CA SER A 234 -3.09 -6.39 -0.83
C SER A 234 -2.69 -5.70 0.47
N ASP A 235 -2.62 -4.37 0.47
CA ASP A 235 -2.08 -3.63 1.61
C ASP A 235 -3.07 -3.47 2.76
N ILE A 236 -4.37 -3.31 2.50
CA ILE A 236 -5.37 -3.14 3.57
C ILE A 236 -6.03 -4.45 4.02
N ILE A 237 -5.89 -5.56 3.29
CA ILE A 237 -6.49 -6.84 3.70
C ILE A 237 -5.42 -7.93 3.79
N LEU A 238 -4.77 -8.26 2.69
CA LEU A 238 -3.91 -9.46 2.63
C LEU A 238 -2.66 -9.34 3.51
N SER A 239 -2.12 -8.13 3.65
CA SER A 239 -0.96 -7.84 4.48
C SER A 239 -1.18 -8.23 5.95
N GLN A 240 -2.44 -8.22 6.41
CA GLN A 240 -2.84 -8.63 7.75
C GLN A 240 -2.74 -10.14 7.96
N TYR A 241 -2.79 -10.90 6.86
CA TYR A 241 -2.46 -12.32 6.80
C TYR A 241 -0.97 -12.55 6.47
N SER A 242 -0.13 -11.52 6.57
CA SER A 242 1.27 -11.54 6.17
C SER A 242 1.51 -11.91 4.70
N VAL A 243 0.51 -11.68 3.85
CA VAL A 243 0.55 -11.99 2.41
C VAL A 243 0.47 -10.70 1.61
N THR A 244 1.33 -10.55 0.61
CA THR A 244 1.27 -9.44 -0.34
C THR A 244 1.09 -9.96 -1.75
N THR A 245 0.46 -9.17 -2.61
CA THR A 245 0.35 -9.50 -4.04
C THR A 245 1.40 -8.80 -4.86
N LEU A 246 1.83 -9.45 -5.94
CA LEU A 246 2.71 -8.91 -6.95
C LEU A 246 2.10 -9.19 -8.32
N TYR A 247 2.36 -8.31 -9.29
CA TYR A 247 1.93 -8.47 -10.67
C TYR A 247 3.08 -8.10 -11.60
N ASN A 248 3.35 -8.93 -12.61
CA ASN A 248 4.45 -8.73 -13.56
C ASN A 248 4.00 -8.54 -15.01
N GLY A 249 2.71 -8.29 -15.27
CA GLY A 249 2.15 -8.19 -16.63
C GLY A 249 1.55 -9.50 -17.16
N GLU A 250 1.96 -10.64 -16.61
CA GLU A 250 1.58 -11.97 -17.10
C GLU A 250 0.86 -12.82 -16.06
N ALA A 251 1.17 -12.63 -14.77
CA ALA A 251 0.57 -13.38 -13.67
C ALA A 251 0.52 -12.56 -12.39
N VAL A 252 -0.38 -12.96 -11.50
CA VAL A 252 -0.48 -12.47 -10.13
C VAL A 252 0.18 -13.47 -9.19
N PHE A 253 0.88 -12.98 -8.19
CA PHE A 253 1.56 -13.79 -7.18
C PHE A 253 1.14 -13.33 -5.80
N ALA A 254 0.66 -14.22 -4.93
CA ALA A 254 0.37 -13.93 -3.54
C ALA A 254 1.42 -14.63 -2.65
N GLN A 255 2.23 -13.86 -1.93
CA GLN A 255 3.41 -14.36 -1.23
C GLN A 255 3.43 -14.00 0.25
N ALA A 256 3.79 -14.98 1.08
CA ALA A 256 3.92 -14.78 2.52
C ALA A 256 5.31 -14.22 2.88
N GLY A 257 5.35 -13.21 3.74
CA GLY A 257 6.59 -12.76 4.40
C GLY A 257 7.69 -12.21 3.49
N GLY A 258 7.36 -11.81 2.26
CA GLY A 258 8.30 -11.16 1.33
C GLY A 258 9.42 -12.04 0.76
N ASN A 259 9.38 -13.36 0.98
CA ASN A 259 10.31 -14.28 0.34
C ASN A 259 9.83 -14.59 -1.08
N LEU A 260 10.65 -14.25 -2.08
CA LEU A 260 10.31 -14.47 -3.49
C LEU A 260 10.98 -15.71 -4.09
N ASP A 261 11.83 -16.44 -3.35
CA ASP A 261 12.66 -17.52 -3.90
C ASP A 261 11.84 -18.59 -4.65
N ALA A 262 10.67 -18.96 -4.12
CA ALA A 262 9.80 -19.98 -4.69
C ALA A 262 9.11 -19.56 -6.00
N ILE A 263 9.06 -18.26 -6.28
CA ILE A 263 8.45 -17.70 -7.49
C ILE A 263 9.43 -16.90 -8.35
N ALA A 264 10.67 -16.70 -7.90
CA ALA A 264 11.61 -15.74 -8.46
C ALA A 264 11.83 -15.97 -9.96
N ASP A 265 12.03 -17.23 -10.36
CA ASP A 265 12.16 -17.59 -11.77
C ASP A 265 10.94 -17.09 -12.55
N LYS A 266 9.72 -17.40 -12.11
CA LYS A 266 8.51 -17.03 -12.86
C LYS A 266 8.19 -15.55 -12.80
N TYR A 267 8.51 -14.89 -11.69
CA TYR A 267 8.29 -13.47 -11.49
C TYR A 267 9.24 -12.63 -12.34
N TYR A 268 10.55 -12.95 -12.33
CA TYR A 268 11.59 -12.17 -13.02
C TYR A 268 11.85 -12.62 -14.48
N ILE A 269 11.34 -13.77 -14.92
CA ILE A 269 11.47 -14.22 -16.34
C ILE A 269 10.61 -13.39 -17.30
N SER A 270 9.59 -12.65 -16.81
CA SER A 270 8.85 -11.71 -17.66
C SER A 270 9.84 -10.73 -18.28
N ASN A 271 9.77 -10.51 -19.59
CA ASN A 271 10.55 -9.48 -20.28
C ASN A 271 10.01 -8.12 -19.80
N PRO A 272 10.57 -7.51 -18.74
CA PRO A 272 9.94 -6.34 -18.18
C PRO A 272 10.05 -5.22 -19.22
N PRO A 273 9.04 -4.36 -19.34
CA PRO A 273 9.15 -3.23 -20.23
C PRO A 273 10.35 -2.37 -19.80
N ALA A 274 11.04 -1.78 -20.77
CA ALA A 274 12.20 -0.93 -20.49
C ALA A 274 11.84 0.29 -19.63
N GLU A 275 10.58 0.73 -19.72
CA GLU A 275 10.00 1.82 -18.95
C GLU A 275 8.66 1.37 -18.35
N ARG A 276 8.34 1.89 -17.17
CA ARG A 276 7.01 1.79 -16.55
C ARG A 276 6.08 2.78 -17.25
N SER A 277 4.77 2.50 -17.30
CA SER A 277 3.82 3.53 -17.74
C SER A 277 3.84 4.74 -16.78
N GLN A 278 3.42 5.90 -17.28
CA GLN A 278 3.29 7.09 -16.44
C GLN A 278 2.22 6.87 -15.36
N GLU A 279 1.17 6.14 -15.71
CA GLU A 279 0.07 5.76 -14.86
C GLU A 279 0.56 4.86 -13.72
N LEU A 280 1.36 3.84 -13.99
CA LEU A 280 1.95 2.96 -12.97
C LEU A 280 2.91 3.73 -12.06
N ALA A 281 3.75 4.60 -12.61
CA ALA A 281 4.66 5.43 -11.80
C ALA A 281 3.88 6.36 -10.85
N ALA A 282 2.83 7.00 -11.35
CA ALA A 282 1.95 7.85 -10.55
C ALA A 282 1.16 7.05 -9.51
N PHE A 283 0.59 5.91 -9.90
CA PHE A 283 -0.16 5.03 -9.02
C PHE A 283 0.71 4.51 -7.88
N ASN A 284 1.89 3.94 -8.18
CA ASN A 284 2.80 3.42 -7.16
C ASN A 284 3.23 4.49 -6.17
N TYR A 285 3.50 5.72 -6.62
CA TYR A 285 3.84 6.81 -5.73
C TYR A 285 2.68 7.20 -4.80
N LYS A 286 1.47 7.32 -5.35
CA LYS A 286 0.25 7.66 -4.60
C LYS A 286 -0.13 6.56 -3.61
N GLU A 287 -0.09 5.32 -4.06
CA GLU A 287 -0.36 4.11 -3.27
C GLU A 287 0.65 4.00 -2.12
N LEU A 288 1.95 4.14 -2.39
CA LEU A 288 2.96 4.15 -1.33
C LEU A 288 2.72 5.26 -0.29
N CYS A 289 2.36 6.47 -0.74
CA CYS A 289 2.01 7.55 0.17
C CYS A 289 0.78 7.19 1.02
N PHE A 290 -0.26 6.61 0.42
CA PHE A 290 -1.44 6.12 1.12
C PHE A 290 -1.08 5.04 2.14
N ALA A 291 -0.38 3.98 1.73
CA ALA A 291 -0.01 2.86 2.58
C ALA A 291 0.81 3.33 3.78
N LEU A 292 1.81 4.18 3.57
CA LEU A 292 2.61 4.73 4.66
C LEU A 292 1.80 5.70 5.54
N ASP A 293 0.91 6.49 4.94
CA ASP A 293 0.07 7.42 5.69
C ASP A 293 -0.95 6.71 6.59
N ALA A 294 -1.44 5.55 6.17
CA ALA A 294 -2.45 4.78 6.85
C ALA A 294 -1.89 3.68 7.78
N LEU A 295 -0.75 3.06 7.43
CA LEU A 295 -0.26 1.82 8.06
C LEU A 295 1.08 1.96 8.80
N TYR A 296 1.84 3.05 8.63
CA TYR A 296 3.19 3.16 9.24
C TYR A 296 3.19 3.21 10.78
N GLY A 297 2.09 3.62 11.41
CA GLY A 297 1.88 3.59 12.87
C GLY A 297 2.71 4.57 13.71
N LEU A 298 3.83 5.11 13.19
CA LEU A 298 4.77 5.96 13.93
C LEU A 298 4.86 7.41 13.40
N LYS A 299 3.92 7.83 12.55
CA LYS A 299 3.94 9.15 11.89
C LYS A 299 4.03 10.31 12.88
N GLU A 300 3.15 10.33 13.87
CA GLU A 300 3.09 11.41 14.86
C GLU A 300 4.40 11.50 15.67
N GLN A 301 4.96 10.35 16.04
CA GLN A 301 6.19 10.25 16.82
C GLN A 301 7.41 10.74 16.03
N HIS A 302 7.39 10.55 14.71
CA HIS A 302 8.40 11.06 13.80
C HIS A 302 8.08 12.45 13.24
N ASN A 303 6.99 13.08 13.68
CA ASN A 303 6.52 14.39 13.20
C ASN A 303 6.35 14.43 11.66
N ILE A 304 5.91 13.32 11.08
CA ILE A 304 5.60 13.19 9.65
C ILE A 304 4.15 13.58 9.47
N LYS A 305 3.90 14.74 8.84
CA LYS A 305 2.53 15.21 8.54
C LYS A 305 1.84 14.27 7.55
N ASN A 306 2.48 14.04 6.40
CA ASN A 306 2.14 13.02 5.43
C ASN A 306 3.39 12.64 4.63
N PHE A 307 3.40 11.44 4.06
CA PHE A 307 4.57 10.91 3.35
C PHE A 307 4.83 11.60 2.02
N ASN A 308 3.80 12.11 1.35
CA ASN A 308 3.96 12.99 0.19
C ASN A 308 4.89 14.17 0.50
N ASN A 309 4.58 14.94 1.54
CA ASN A 309 5.37 16.09 1.96
C ASN A 309 6.80 15.70 2.32
N LEU A 310 6.98 14.58 3.01
CA LEU A 310 8.30 14.04 3.34
C LEU A 310 9.11 13.76 2.07
N PHE A 311 8.56 13.01 1.12
CA PHE A 311 9.22 12.66 -0.14
C PHE A 311 9.52 13.87 -1.03
N GLN A 312 8.63 14.87 -1.03
CA GLN A 312 8.89 16.13 -1.72
C GLN A 312 10.06 16.90 -1.08
N MET A 313 10.09 16.98 0.25
CA MET A 313 11.14 17.72 0.97
C MET A 313 12.52 17.06 0.87
N THR A 314 12.58 15.74 0.73
CA THR A 314 13.84 14.99 0.56
C THR A 314 14.28 14.87 -0.89
N GLY A 315 13.42 15.23 -1.85
CA GLY A 315 13.68 15.09 -3.28
C GLY A 315 13.35 13.71 -3.85
N LEU A 316 12.98 12.74 -3.00
CA LEU A 316 12.67 11.37 -3.41
C LEU A 316 11.44 11.27 -4.31
N ALA A 317 10.50 12.21 -4.21
CA ALA A 317 9.29 12.21 -5.03
C ALA A 317 9.61 12.24 -6.54
N VAL A 318 10.65 12.96 -6.95
CA VAL A 318 11.05 13.06 -8.37
C VAL A 318 11.50 11.69 -8.89
N ASP A 319 12.31 10.99 -8.09
CA ASP A 319 12.86 9.70 -8.48
C ASP A 319 11.77 8.62 -8.48
N MET A 320 10.91 8.58 -7.46
CA MET A 320 9.80 7.62 -7.36
C MET A 320 8.80 7.72 -8.52
N LEU A 321 8.57 8.93 -9.04
CA LEU A 321 7.67 9.20 -10.17
C LEU A 321 8.31 8.93 -11.55
N SER A 322 9.60 8.59 -11.62
CA SER A 322 10.29 8.33 -12.89
C SER A 322 9.72 7.10 -13.61
N THR A 323 9.54 7.16 -14.93
CA THR A 323 9.19 5.94 -15.69
C THR A 323 10.37 4.97 -15.82
N ASP A 324 11.60 5.41 -15.56
CA ASP A 324 12.79 4.56 -15.51
C ASP A 324 12.81 3.75 -14.20
N PRO A 325 12.71 2.40 -14.26
CA PRO A 325 12.73 1.55 -13.06
C PRO A 325 14.03 1.67 -12.25
N GLN A 326 15.17 1.97 -12.87
CA GLN A 326 16.46 2.10 -12.19
C GLN A 326 16.54 3.39 -11.38
N VAL A 327 15.97 4.49 -11.90
CA VAL A 327 15.87 5.75 -11.17
C VAL A 327 14.91 5.57 -10.00
N ALA A 328 13.72 5.00 -10.26
CA ALA A 328 12.72 4.80 -9.23
C ALA A 328 13.18 3.85 -8.11
N GLY A 329 13.93 2.79 -8.45
CA GLY A 329 14.46 1.85 -7.46
C GLY A 329 15.60 2.38 -6.60
N GLN A 330 16.12 3.58 -6.88
CA GLN A 330 17.14 4.25 -6.04
C GLN A 330 16.56 5.21 -5.00
N ALA A 331 15.26 5.51 -5.09
CA ALA A 331 14.56 6.37 -4.14
C ALA A 331 14.33 5.69 -2.78
#